data_AF-A0A1Q7I7A8-F1
#
_entry.id   AF-A0A1Q7I7A8-F1
#
_cell.length_a   1.000
_cell.length_b   1.000
_cell.length_c   1.000
_cell.angle_alpha   90.00
_cell.angle_beta   90.00
_cell.angle_gamma   90.00
#
_symmetry.space_group_name_H-M   'P 1'
#
loop_
_entity.id
_entity.type
_entity.pdbx_description
1 polymer ?
#
loop_
_entity_poly.entity_id
_entity_poly.type
_entity_poly.pdbx_seq_one_letter_code
_entity_poly.pdbx_strand_id
1 'polypeptide(L)'
;MRLSPLDIRQQQFTVRMLRGLDPQEVEAFLEDVAEEYEQLLKENVTLREQLGVHEERARRVNEVERMLTETLVTTQKLTDEMKDAARRDGQLLVREAEMQGEKVMEAARAEEAKIRSGIKDIQRTHRQLLEDLKSTVERYQRLLTSEPDLEVGDANARA
;
A
#
# COMPACT_ATOMS: atom_id res chain seq x y z
N MET A 1 11.54 62.75 6.71
CA MET A 1 10.87 63.78 5.89
C MET A 1 11.57 65.12 6.10
N ARG A 2 11.45 66.07 5.16
CA ARG A 2 12.17 67.37 5.19
C ARG A 2 11.45 68.49 5.97
N LEU A 3 10.16 68.34 6.28
CA LEU A 3 9.38 69.24 7.15
C LEU A 3 8.42 68.42 8.03
N SER A 4 8.21 68.88 9.26
CA SER A 4 7.19 68.42 10.21
C SER A 4 6.01 69.40 10.29
N PRO A 5 4.83 68.97 10.80
CA PRO A 5 3.72 69.89 11.07
C PRO A 5 4.14 71.09 11.94
N LEU A 6 5.03 70.86 12.89
CA LEU A 6 5.57 71.90 13.77
C LEU A 6 6.46 72.89 13.01
N ASP A 7 7.25 72.42 12.05
CA ASP A 7 8.03 73.29 11.16
C ASP A 7 7.11 74.15 10.27
N ILE A 8 5.96 73.62 9.85
CA ILE A 8 4.96 74.36 9.06
C ILE A 8 4.31 75.47 9.90
N ARG A 9 3.90 75.17 11.15
CA ARG A 9 3.32 76.17 12.06
C ARG A 9 4.30 77.27 12.44
N GLN A 10 5.59 76.94 12.56
CA GLN A 10 6.64 77.90 12.93
C GLN A 10 7.25 78.64 11.74
N GLN A 11 6.79 78.38 10.52
CA GLN A 11 7.35 78.96 9.31
C GLN A 11 7.10 80.48 9.27
N GLN A 12 8.18 81.25 9.26
CA GLN A 12 8.10 82.71 9.11
C GLN A 12 8.43 83.14 7.68
N PHE A 13 7.72 84.17 7.20
CA PHE A 13 7.94 84.78 5.89
C PHE A 13 8.48 86.21 6.03
N THR A 14 9.50 86.56 5.25
CA THR A 14 10.05 87.92 5.24
C THR A 14 9.21 88.84 4.34
N VAL A 15 8.69 89.92 4.90
CA VAL A 15 7.89 90.92 4.16
C VAL A 15 8.84 91.81 3.35
N ARG A 16 8.76 91.78 2.01
CA ARG A 16 9.70 92.48 1.12
C ARG A 16 9.12 93.68 0.34
N MET A 17 7.80 93.92 0.28
CA MET A 17 7.20 94.97 -0.57
C MET A 17 5.83 95.47 -0.04
N LEU A 18 5.44 96.70 -0.42
CA LEU A 18 4.17 97.41 -0.11
C LEU A 18 2.85 96.73 -0.57
N ARG A 19 2.88 95.50 -1.09
CA ARG A 19 1.72 94.68 -1.50
C ARG A 19 1.98 93.19 -1.24
N GLY A 20 1.88 92.76 0.02
CA GLY A 20 2.00 91.36 0.45
C GLY A 20 0.63 90.71 0.71
N LEU A 21 0.63 89.39 0.91
CA LEU A 21 -0.52 88.65 1.46
C LEU A 21 -0.76 89.08 2.91
N ASP A 22 -2.01 88.98 3.37
CA ASP A 22 -2.36 89.27 4.76
C ASP A 22 -1.68 88.24 5.68
N PRO A 23 -0.82 88.67 6.64
CA PRO A 23 -0.17 87.77 7.58
C PRO A 23 -1.16 86.88 8.35
N GLN A 24 -2.35 87.38 8.68
CA GLN A 24 -3.35 86.59 9.41
C GLN A 24 -3.95 85.47 8.55
N GLU A 25 -4.18 85.74 7.26
CA GLU A 25 -4.69 84.76 6.30
C GLU A 25 -3.63 83.66 6.04
N VAL A 26 -2.36 84.05 5.94
CA VAL A 26 -1.25 83.11 5.77
C VAL A 26 -1.06 82.22 7.00
N GLU A 27 -1.16 82.79 8.21
CA GLU A 27 -1.01 82.04 9.46
C GLU A 27 -2.17 81.04 9.66
N ALA A 28 -3.41 81.44 9.35
CA ALA A 28 -4.55 80.52 9.35
C ALA A 28 -4.37 79.37 8.35
N PHE A 29 -3.91 79.67 7.13
CA PHE A 29 -3.63 78.64 6.12
C PHE A 29 -2.50 77.68 6.55
N LEU A 30 -1.44 78.19 7.19
CA LEU A 30 -0.37 77.34 7.70
C LEU A 30 -0.85 76.41 8.82
N GLU A 31 -1.76 76.88 9.69
CA GLU A 31 -2.37 76.04 10.73
C GLU A 31 -3.19 74.90 10.11
N ASP A 32 -4.06 75.21 9.14
CA ASP A 32 -4.87 74.22 8.41
C ASP A 32 -3.98 73.20 7.69
N VAL A 33 -2.94 73.66 6.99
CA VAL A 33 -1.99 72.78 6.28
C VAL A 33 -1.21 71.90 7.27
N ALA A 34 -0.80 72.44 8.41
CA ALA A 34 -0.10 71.67 9.43
C ALA A 34 -1.01 70.58 10.02
N GLU A 35 -2.28 70.88 10.26
CA GLU A 35 -3.26 69.95 10.81
C GLU A 35 -3.56 68.80 9.83
N GLU A 36 -3.84 69.12 8.56
CA GLU A 36 -4.01 68.13 7.49
C GLU A 36 -2.74 67.29 7.29
N TYR A 37 -1.56 67.91 7.35
CA TYR A 37 -0.29 67.18 7.21
C TYR A 37 -0.04 66.25 8.40
N GLU A 38 -0.39 66.63 9.62
CA GLU A 38 -0.33 65.75 10.79
C GLU A 38 -1.29 64.56 10.64
N GLN A 39 -2.49 64.79 10.14
CA GLN A 39 -3.46 63.73 9.87
C GLN A 39 -2.96 62.74 8.82
N LEU A 40 -2.39 63.23 7.71
CA LEU A 40 -1.75 62.40 6.69
C LEU A 40 -0.58 61.59 7.23
N LEU A 41 0.22 62.16 8.14
CA LEU A 41 1.33 61.43 8.78
C LEU A 41 0.82 60.28 9.66
N LYS A 42 -0.23 60.53 10.46
CA LYS A 42 -0.87 59.50 11.29
C LYS A 42 -1.43 58.39 10.42
N GLU A 43 -2.17 58.74 9.36
CA GLU A 43 -2.72 57.76 8.42
C GLU A 43 -1.60 56.96 7.73
N ASN A 44 -0.50 57.60 7.33
CA ASN A 44 0.63 56.92 6.71
C ASN A 44 1.28 55.88 7.64
N VAL A 45 1.42 56.20 8.93
CA VAL A 45 1.92 55.24 9.94
C VAL A 45 0.96 54.07 10.07
N THR A 46 -0.33 54.33 10.25
CA THR A 46 -1.35 53.27 10.36
C THR A 46 -1.39 52.37 9.13
N LEU A 47 -1.35 52.95 7.92
CA LEU A 47 -1.32 52.19 6.67
C LEU A 47 -0.06 51.33 6.54
N ARG A 48 1.11 51.84 6.97
CA ARG A 48 2.35 51.06 6.96
C ARG A 48 2.32 49.90 7.95
N GLU A 49 1.74 50.09 9.12
CA GLU A 49 1.54 49.00 10.10
C GLU A 49 0.60 47.93 9.55
N GLN A 50 -0.53 48.33 8.97
CA GLN A 50 -1.48 47.41 8.32
C GLN A 50 -0.83 46.65 7.17
N LEU A 51 -0.05 47.33 6.33
CA LEU A 51 0.69 46.70 5.24
C LEU A 51 1.63 45.62 5.76
N GLY A 52 2.43 45.91 6.80
CA GLY A 52 3.32 44.93 7.41
C GLY A 52 2.59 43.70 7.97
N VAL A 53 1.42 43.89 8.59
CA VAL A 53 0.56 42.79 9.06
C VAL A 53 0.05 41.94 7.90
N HIS A 54 -0.40 42.58 6.81
CA HIS A 54 -0.91 41.89 5.62
C HIS A 54 0.19 41.14 4.87
N GLU A 55 1.38 41.72 4.73
CA GLU A 55 2.56 41.06 4.14
C GLU A 55 2.95 39.82 4.94
N GLU A 56 2.95 39.91 6.26
CA GLU A 56 3.26 38.77 7.13
C GLU A 56 2.21 37.65 7.02
N ARG A 57 0.94 38.02 6.89
CA ARG A 57 -0.14 37.07 6.65
C ARG A 57 0.01 36.39 5.29
N ALA A 58 0.31 37.17 4.24
CA ALA A 58 0.52 36.63 2.90
C ALA A 58 1.71 35.66 2.86
N ARG A 59 2.83 36.01 3.52
CA ARG A 59 3.98 35.09 3.66
C ARG A 59 3.60 33.78 4.32
N ARG A 60 2.83 33.81 5.41
CA ARG A 60 2.34 32.61 6.09
C ARG A 60 1.45 31.74 5.21
N VAL A 61 0.52 32.36 4.46
CA VAL A 61 -0.35 31.62 3.53
C VAL A 61 0.48 30.92 2.46
N ASN A 62 1.42 31.63 1.83
CA ASN A 62 2.29 31.06 0.81
C ASN A 62 3.13 29.89 1.34
N GLU A 63 3.63 29.99 2.57
CA GLU A 63 4.40 28.91 3.20
C GLU A 63 3.54 27.68 3.48
N VAL A 64 2.29 27.88 3.95
CA VAL A 64 1.33 26.79 4.14
C VAL A 64 0.96 26.14 2.81
N GLU A 65 0.72 26.91 1.75
CA GLU A 65 0.44 26.39 0.42
C GLU A 65 1.63 25.57 -0.14
N ARG A 66 2.86 26.04 0.07
CA ARG A 66 4.07 25.32 -0.31
C ARG A 66 4.17 23.98 0.42
N MET A 67 4.03 23.99 1.73
CA MET A 67 4.06 22.76 2.55
C MET A 67 2.94 21.79 2.16
N LEU A 68 1.73 22.30 1.90
CA LEU A 68 0.60 21.48 1.47
C LEU A 68 0.89 20.83 0.12
N THR A 69 1.43 21.58 -0.83
CA THR A 69 1.79 21.07 -2.16
C THR A 69 2.87 19.99 -2.06
N GLU A 70 3.93 20.22 -1.27
CA GLU A 70 4.99 19.23 -1.02
C GLU A 70 4.44 17.97 -0.36
N THR A 71 3.54 18.13 0.61
CA THR A 71 2.87 17.02 1.29
C THR A 71 2.04 16.21 0.29
N LEU A 72 1.21 16.86 -0.53
CA LEU A 72 0.37 16.19 -1.53
C LEU A 72 1.20 15.40 -2.54
N VAL A 73 2.29 15.98 -3.05
CA VAL A 73 3.21 15.28 -3.97
C VAL A 73 3.84 14.08 -3.28
N THR A 74 4.26 14.21 -2.03
CA THR A 74 4.86 13.13 -1.26
C THR A 74 3.85 12.01 -0.98
N THR A 75 2.63 12.36 -0.58
CA THR A 75 1.54 11.41 -0.35
C THR A 75 1.18 10.66 -1.64
N GLN A 76 1.16 11.36 -2.78
CA GLN A 76 0.90 10.71 -4.07
C GLN A 76 1.99 9.70 -4.41
N LYS A 77 3.27 10.08 -4.29
CA LYS A 77 4.40 9.16 -4.52
C LYS A 77 4.34 7.93 -3.61
N LEU A 78 4.11 8.13 -2.31
CA LEU A 78 3.98 7.03 -1.35
C LEU A 78 2.82 6.11 -1.71
N THR A 79 1.68 6.67 -2.12
CA THR A 79 0.51 5.90 -2.54
C THR A 79 0.81 5.03 -3.76
N ASP A 80 1.54 5.57 -4.73
CA ASP A 80 1.92 4.84 -5.94
C ASP A 80 2.95 3.74 -5.63
N GLU A 81 3.95 4.03 -4.78
CA GLU A 81 4.90 3.03 -4.28
C GLU A 81 4.20 1.90 -3.52
N MET A 82 3.21 2.21 -2.68
CA MET A 82 2.40 1.23 -1.95
C MET A 82 1.59 0.34 -2.90
N LYS A 83 0.99 0.93 -3.95
CA LYS A 83 0.25 0.16 -4.97
C LYS A 83 1.18 -0.79 -5.73
N ASP A 84 2.37 -0.32 -6.12
CA ASP A 84 3.34 -1.13 -6.83
C ASP A 84 3.94 -2.24 -5.96
N ALA A 85 4.15 -1.99 -4.67
CA ALA A 85 4.52 -3.02 -3.70
C ALA A 85 3.41 -4.07 -3.55
N ALA A 86 2.18 -3.65 -3.29
CA ALA A 86 1.03 -4.56 -3.14
C ALA A 86 0.79 -5.40 -4.40
N ARG A 87 1.01 -4.83 -5.60
CA ARG A 87 0.91 -5.56 -6.86
C ARG A 87 2.00 -6.62 -6.99
N ARG A 88 3.24 -6.30 -6.63
CA ARG A 88 4.36 -7.26 -6.65
C ARG A 88 4.15 -8.38 -5.63
N ASP A 89 3.75 -8.05 -4.42
CA ASP A 89 3.48 -9.01 -3.36
C ASP A 89 2.31 -9.94 -3.75
N GLY A 90 1.25 -9.40 -4.34
CA GLY A 90 0.15 -10.18 -4.87
C GLY A 90 0.57 -11.16 -5.97
N GLN A 91 1.46 -10.74 -6.88
CA GLN A 91 2.02 -11.62 -7.91
C GLN A 91 2.89 -12.73 -7.31
N LEU A 92 3.68 -12.43 -6.28
CA LEU A 92 4.48 -13.43 -5.59
C LEU A 92 3.60 -14.45 -4.86
N LEU A 93 2.56 -13.99 -4.16
CA LEU A 93 1.61 -14.85 -3.47
C LEU A 93 0.93 -15.82 -4.45
N VAL A 94 0.48 -15.33 -5.62
CA VAL A 94 -0.14 -16.18 -6.64
C VAL A 94 0.84 -17.23 -7.14
N ARG A 95 2.08 -16.85 -7.47
CA ARG A 95 3.11 -17.81 -7.91
C ARG A 95 3.44 -18.84 -6.84
N GLU A 96 3.51 -18.44 -5.57
CA GLU A 96 3.76 -19.36 -4.46
C GLU A 96 2.60 -20.36 -4.29
N ALA A 97 1.36 -19.88 -4.39
CA ALA A 97 0.17 -20.73 -4.35
C ALA A 97 0.12 -21.71 -5.53
N GLU A 98 0.49 -21.27 -6.73
CA GLU A 98 0.58 -22.12 -7.92
C GLU A 98 1.64 -23.21 -7.72
N MET A 99 2.87 -22.86 -7.31
CA MET A 99 3.92 -23.85 -7.04
C MET A 99 3.54 -24.84 -5.94
N GLN A 100 2.89 -24.38 -4.88
CA GLN A 100 2.44 -25.26 -3.80
C GLN A 100 1.32 -26.18 -4.29
N GLY A 101 0.40 -25.67 -5.11
CA GLY A 101 -0.64 -26.46 -5.77
C GLY A 101 -0.05 -27.56 -6.66
N GLU A 102 0.94 -27.22 -7.48
CA GLU A 102 1.65 -28.19 -8.33
C GLU A 102 2.30 -29.31 -7.51
N LYS A 103 2.99 -28.97 -6.42
CA LYS A 103 3.59 -29.96 -5.51
C LYS A 103 2.56 -30.90 -4.89
N VAL A 104 1.41 -30.37 -4.46
CA VAL A 104 0.31 -31.18 -3.91
C VAL A 104 -0.24 -32.14 -4.98
N MET A 105 -0.43 -31.64 -6.20
CA MET A 105 -0.90 -32.47 -7.32
C MET A 105 0.10 -33.56 -7.71
N GLU A 106 1.40 -33.25 -7.72
CA GLU A 106 2.45 -34.23 -7.98
C GLU A 106 2.48 -35.32 -6.90
N ALA A 107 2.43 -34.93 -5.62
CA ALA A 107 2.35 -35.88 -4.51
C ALA A 107 1.11 -36.78 -4.59
N ALA A 108 -0.04 -36.20 -4.91
CA ALA A 108 -1.29 -36.96 -5.08
C ALA A 108 -1.19 -37.97 -6.24
N ARG A 109 -0.61 -37.58 -7.38
CA ARG A 109 -0.39 -38.48 -8.52
C ARG A 109 0.59 -39.61 -8.18
N ALA A 110 1.64 -39.32 -7.42
CA ALA A 110 2.61 -40.31 -6.98
C ALA A 110 1.97 -41.36 -6.06
N GLU A 111 1.17 -40.93 -5.09
CA GLU A 111 0.41 -41.84 -4.21
C GLU A 111 -0.65 -42.64 -4.99
N GLU A 112 -1.35 -42.00 -5.92
CA GLU A 112 -2.29 -42.70 -6.80
C GLU A 112 -1.60 -43.81 -7.60
N ALA A 113 -0.44 -43.52 -8.20
CA ALA A 113 0.34 -44.49 -8.97
C ALA A 113 0.79 -45.66 -8.08
N LYS A 114 1.21 -45.37 -6.84
CA LYS A 114 1.62 -46.38 -5.85
C LYS A 114 0.45 -47.29 -5.46
N ILE A 115 -0.71 -46.72 -5.14
CA ILE A 115 -1.94 -47.49 -4.85
C ILE A 115 -2.30 -48.37 -6.04
N ARG A 116 -2.30 -47.81 -7.25
CA ARG A 116 -2.65 -48.51 -8.48
C ARG A 116 -1.68 -49.66 -8.77
N SER A 117 -0.39 -49.50 -8.47
CA SER A 117 0.60 -50.59 -8.51
C SER A 117 0.31 -51.67 -7.47
N GLY A 118 0.05 -51.27 -6.22
CA GLY A 118 -0.28 -52.21 -5.14
C GLY A 118 -1.52 -53.05 -5.44
N ILE A 119 -2.55 -52.46 -6.05
CA ILE A 119 -3.74 -53.20 -6.51
C ILE A 119 -3.35 -54.27 -7.55
N LYS A 120 -2.51 -53.93 -8.53
CA LYS A 120 -2.05 -54.90 -9.54
C LYS A 120 -1.25 -56.04 -8.92
N ASP A 121 -0.40 -55.73 -7.95
CA ASP A 121 0.38 -56.74 -7.24
C ASP A 121 -0.51 -57.68 -6.43
N ILE A 122 -1.47 -57.16 -5.68
CA ILE A 122 -2.45 -57.97 -4.94
C ILE A 122 -3.24 -58.88 -5.89
N GLN A 123 -3.70 -58.35 -7.03
CA GLN A 123 -4.41 -59.15 -8.02
C GLN A 123 -3.54 -60.26 -8.62
N ARG A 124 -2.25 -60.00 -8.84
CA ARG A 124 -1.30 -61.02 -9.31
C ARG A 124 -1.09 -62.11 -8.25
N THR A 125 -0.84 -61.72 -7.01
CA THR A 125 -0.68 -62.67 -5.88
C THR A 125 -1.92 -63.52 -5.68
N HIS A 126 -3.11 -62.91 -5.76
CA HIS A 126 -4.38 -63.65 -5.67
C HIS A 126 -4.53 -64.70 -6.77
N ARG A 127 -4.22 -64.35 -8.04
CA ARG A 127 -4.24 -65.32 -9.14
C ARG A 127 -3.24 -66.46 -8.92
N GLN A 128 -2.02 -66.13 -8.49
CA GLN A 128 -1.01 -67.15 -8.21
C GLN A 128 -1.46 -68.11 -7.10
N LEU A 129 -1.99 -67.58 -6.00
CA LEU A 129 -2.50 -68.38 -4.89
C LEU A 129 -3.63 -69.33 -5.32
N LEU A 130 -4.55 -68.85 -6.17
CA LEU A 130 -5.62 -69.69 -6.70
C LEU A 130 -5.08 -70.83 -7.57
N GLU A 131 -4.10 -70.55 -8.43
CA GLU A 131 -3.45 -71.57 -9.28
C GLU A 131 -2.70 -72.60 -8.42
N ASP A 132 -1.94 -72.13 -7.43
CA ASP A 132 -1.20 -72.98 -6.49
C ASP A 132 -2.14 -73.88 -5.68
N LEU A 133 -3.26 -73.33 -5.19
CA LEU A 133 -4.28 -74.08 -4.48
C LEU A 133 -4.92 -75.14 -5.39
N LYS A 134 -5.31 -74.76 -6.62
CA LYS A 134 -5.91 -75.68 -7.59
C LYS A 134 -4.95 -76.83 -7.91
N SER A 135 -3.68 -76.54 -8.18
CA SER A 135 -2.66 -77.55 -8.46
C SER A 135 -2.45 -78.51 -7.28
N THR A 136 -2.51 -77.99 -6.05
CA THR A 136 -2.40 -78.77 -4.82
C THR A 136 -3.60 -79.71 -4.67
N VAL A 137 -4.83 -79.21 -4.87
CA VAL A 137 -6.04 -80.03 -4.84
C VAL A 137 -6.01 -81.12 -5.91
N GLU A 138 -5.64 -80.80 -7.15
CA GLU A 138 -5.52 -81.77 -8.23
C GLU A 138 -4.48 -82.86 -7.91
N ARG A 139 -3.36 -82.49 -7.26
CA ARG A 139 -2.35 -83.45 -6.80
C ARG A 139 -2.94 -84.42 -5.78
N TYR A 140 -3.69 -83.94 -4.78
CA TYR A 140 -4.34 -84.81 -3.80
C TYR A 140 -5.44 -85.69 -4.42
N GLN A 141 -6.22 -85.16 -5.37
CA GLN A 141 -7.23 -85.94 -6.10
C GLN A 141 -6.60 -87.08 -6.91
N ARG A 142 -5.48 -86.81 -7.60
CA ARG A 142 -4.72 -87.84 -8.32
C ARG A 142 -4.23 -88.95 -7.39
N LEU A 143 -3.72 -88.60 -6.20
CA LEU A 143 -3.30 -89.58 -5.20
C LEU A 143 -4.47 -90.49 -4.76
N LEU A 144 -5.63 -89.90 -4.46
CA LEU A 144 -6.82 -90.67 -4.05
C LEU A 144 -7.39 -91.55 -5.17
N THR A 145 -7.26 -91.13 -6.43
CA THR A 145 -7.73 -91.91 -7.59
C THR A 145 -6.73 -93.02 -7.96
N SER A 146 -5.49 -92.93 -7.48
CA SER A 146 -4.42 -93.89 -7.77
C SER A 146 -4.28 -95.03 -6.76
N GLU A 147 -5.20 -95.18 -5.80
CA GLU A 147 -5.26 -96.42 -5.01
C GLU A 147 -5.62 -97.59 -5.95
N PRO A 148 -4.76 -98.62 -6.08
CA PRO A 148 -5.18 -99.86 -6.69
C PRO A 148 -6.21 -100.52 -5.78
N ASP A 149 -7.26 -101.08 -6.38
CA ASP A 149 -8.22 -101.95 -5.70
C ASP A 149 -7.45 -102.89 -4.75
N LEU A 150 -7.68 -102.74 -3.45
CA LEU A 150 -7.25 -103.73 -2.48
C LEU A 150 -8.05 -104.99 -2.80
N GLU A 151 -7.49 -105.87 -3.64
CA GLU A 151 -7.96 -107.24 -3.77
C GLU A 151 -7.93 -107.86 -2.37
N VAL A 152 -9.11 -107.92 -1.74
CA VAL A 152 -9.35 -108.74 -0.56
C VAL A 152 -9.29 -110.17 -1.06
N GLY A 153 -8.08 -110.71 -1.13
CA GLY A 153 -7.82 -112.12 -1.35
C GLY A 153 -8.50 -112.93 -0.24
N ASP A 154 -9.56 -113.62 -0.64
CA ASP A 154 -10.37 -114.52 0.17
C ASP A 154 -9.48 -115.62 0.78
N ALA A 155 -9.00 -115.39 2.01
CA ALA A 155 -8.31 -116.40 2.80
C ALA A 155 -9.34 -117.34 3.45
N ASN A 156 -10.15 -118.00 2.61
CA ASN A 156 -11.02 -119.08 3.01
C ASN A 156 -10.83 -120.28 2.08
N ALA A 157 -9.69 -120.96 2.23
CA ALA A 157 -9.45 -122.28 1.62
C ALA A 157 -8.59 -123.15 2.55
N ARG A 158 -9.29 -123.85 3.46
CA ARG A 158 -9.14 -125.28 3.81
C ARG A 158 -7.73 -125.91 3.83
N ALA A 159 -7.31 -126.39 5.00
CA ALA A 159 -7.24 -127.82 5.36
C ALA A 159 -6.66 -127.99 6.77
#